data_AF-A0A961U0W9-F1
#
_entry.id   AF-A0A961U0W9-F1
#
_cell.length_a   1.000
_cell.length_b   1.000
_cell.length_c   1.000
_cell.angle_alpha   90.00
_cell.angle_beta   90.00
_cell.angle_gamma   90.00
#
_symmetry.space_group_name_H-M   'P 1'
#
loop_
_entity.id
_entity.type
_entity.pdbx_description
1 polymer ?
#
loop_
_entity_poly.entity_id
_entity_poly.type
_entity_poly.pdbx_seq_one_letter_code
_entity_poly.pdbx_strand_id
1 'polypeptide(L)'
;MRGEILHYDVSQGIGFISADNGTRYMFSRNDLMQSQRITKGMKVDFQPEGQNARDVRLANQVAAATAQDNRQTTATRAPSLSHRAPSVPVA
;
A
#
# COMPACT_ATOMS: atom_id res chain seq x y z
N MET A 1 -5.01 4.62 9.56
CA MET A 1 -6.26 4.61 10.34
C MET A 1 -6.33 3.31 11.13
N ARG A 2 -7.05 3.25 12.25
CA ARG A 2 -7.11 2.05 13.11
C ARG A 2 -8.52 1.49 13.19
N GLY A 3 -8.60 0.18 13.33
CA GLY A 3 -9.85 -0.54 13.46
C GLY A 3 -9.67 -1.94 14.03
N GLU A 4 -10.75 -2.69 14.02
CA GLU A 4 -10.85 -4.04 14.52
C GLU A 4 -11.48 -4.95 13.49
N ILE A 5 -10.96 -6.17 13.37
CA ILE A 5 -11.49 -7.15 12.43
C ILE A 5 -12.82 -7.68 12.95
N LEU A 6 -13.88 -7.46 12.20
CA LEU A 6 -15.23 -7.96 12.51
C LEU A 6 -15.41 -9.39 12.03
N HIS A 7 -15.00 -9.65 10.79
CA HIS A 7 -15.17 -10.93 10.14
C HIS A 7 -14.21 -11.06 8.96
N TYR A 8 -13.77 -12.29 8.66
CA TYR A 8 -12.95 -12.59 7.51
C TYR A 8 -13.38 -13.94 6.93
N ASP A 9 -13.82 -13.92 5.67
CA ASP A 9 -14.12 -15.11 4.89
C ASP A 9 -12.87 -15.50 4.10
N VAL A 10 -12.29 -16.64 4.47
CA VAL A 10 -11.07 -17.15 3.84
C VAL A 10 -11.35 -17.72 2.44
N SER A 11 -12.54 -18.25 2.21
CA SER A 11 -12.96 -18.85 0.94
C SER A 11 -13.16 -17.78 -0.13
N GLN A 12 -13.77 -16.65 0.25
CA GLN A 12 -13.94 -15.49 -0.63
C GLN A 12 -12.71 -14.57 -0.63
N GLY A 13 -11.87 -14.66 0.40
CA GLY A 13 -10.78 -13.73 0.62
C GLY A 13 -11.25 -12.31 0.93
N ILE A 14 -12.47 -12.13 1.44
CA ILE A 14 -13.05 -10.83 1.77
C ILE A 14 -13.23 -10.74 3.29
N GLY A 15 -12.90 -9.59 3.87
CA GLY A 15 -13.15 -9.32 5.27
C GLY A 15 -13.69 -7.91 5.54
N PHE A 16 -14.14 -7.71 6.77
CA PHE A 16 -14.70 -6.46 7.25
C PHE A 16 -13.93 -5.95 8.47
N ILE A 17 -13.64 -4.65 8.46
CA ILE A 17 -13.01 -3.93 9.57
C ILE A 17 -14.02 -2.91 10.11
N SER A 18 -14.19 -2.89 11.43
CA SER A 18 -14.81 -1.76 12.12
C SER A 18 -13.74 -0.75 12.42
N ALA A 19 -13.83 0.41 11.81
CA ALA A 19 -12.96 1.52 12.19
C ALA A 19 -13.33 2.07 13.57
N ASP A 20 -12.38 2.73 14.22
CA ASP A 20 -12.60 3.43 15.49
C ASP A 20 -13.63 4.57 15.36
N ASN A 21 -13.78 5.13 14.16
CA ASN A 21 -14.81 6.13 13.84
C ASN A 21 -16.23 5.55 13.67
N GLY A 22 -16.41 4.22 13.83
CA GLY A 22 -17.69 3.53 13.66
C GLY A 22 -18.05 3.14 12.21
N THR A 23 -17.23 3.50 11.22
CA THR A 23 -17.47 3.14 9.82
C THR A 23 -16.97 1.72 9.53
N ARG A 24 -17.72 0.99 8.70
CA ARG A 24 -17.34 -0.36 8.26
C ARG A 24 -16.61 -0.30 6.91
N TYR A 25 -15.41 -0.86 6.86
CA TYR A 25 -14.61 -0.97 5.65
C TYR A 25 -14.48 -2.42 5.21
N MET A 26 -14.47 -2.65 3.90
CA MET A 26 -14.16 -3.96 3.31
C MET A 26 -12.68 -4.06 2.93
N PHE A 27 -12.05 -5.20 3.16
CA PHE A 27 -10.70 -5.48 2.68
C PHE A 27 -10.65 -6.83 1.98
N SER A 28 -9.71 -6.98 1.05
CA SER A 28 -9.48 -8.24 0.33
C SER A 28 -8.21 -8.92 0.83
N ARG A 29 -8.02 -10.21 0.52
CA ARG A 29 -6.78 -10.96 0.77
C ARG A 29 -5.57 -10.26 0.16
N ASN A 30 -5.73 -9.63 -1.00
CA ASN A 30 -4.65 -8.95 -1.70
C ASN A 30 -4.22 -7.63 -1.03
N ASP A 31 -5.09 -7.04 -0.20
CA ASP A 31 -4.82 -5.82 0.55
C ASP A 31 -4.18 -6.10 1.93
N LEU A 32 -4.07 -7.39 2.31
CA LEU A 32 -3.38 -7.84 3.51
C LEU A 32 -1.88 -7.95 3.23
N MET A 33 -1.08 -7.13 3.92
CA MET A 33 0.37 -7.03 3.72
C MET A 33 1.15 -8.28 4.12
N GLN A 34 0.60 -9.11 5.01
CA GLN A 34 1.24 -10.35 5.46
C GLN A 34 0.23 -11.49 5.48
N SER A 35 0.74 -12.72 5.22
CA SER A 35 0.07 -14.00 5.54
C SER A 35 -0.13 -14.21 7.06
N GLN A 36 -0.33 -13.12 7.81
CA GLN A 36 -0.70 -13.18 9.21
C GLN A 36 -2.10 -13.78 9.31
N ARG A 37 -2.25 -14.71 10.26
CA ARG A 37 -3.58 -15.16 10.67
C ARG A 37 -4.28 -13.99 11.33
N ILE A 38 -5.25 -13.44 10.62
CA ILE A 38 -6.08 -12.39 11.15
C ILE A 38 -7.33 -13.06 11.72
N THR A 39 -7.64 -12.74 12.97
CA THR A 39 -8.78 -13.28 13.69
C THR A 39 -9.72 -12.14 14.08
N LYS A 40 -11.01 -12.43 14.17
CA LYS A 40 -12.00 -11.49 14.71
C LYS A 40 -11.54 -10.96 16.07
N GLY A 41 -11.70 -9.66 16.29
CA GLY A 41 -11.31 -8.99 17.54
C GLY A 41 -9.89 -8.43 17.55
N MET A 42 -9.07 -8.73 16.54
CA MET A 42 -7.72 -8.16 16.46
C MET A 42 -7.74 -6.71 16.00
N LYS A 43 -6.95 -5.87 16.66
CA LYS A 43 -6.71 -4.47 16.24
C LYS A 43 -5.77 -4.45 15.04
N VAL A 44 -6.16 -3.69 14.02
CA VAL A 44 -5.42 -3.51 12.77
C VAL A 44 -5.25 -2.03 12.45
N ASP A 45 -4.15 -1.71 11.79
CA ASP A 45 -3.91 -0.44 11.14
C ASP A 45 -4.11 -0.64 9.63
N PHE A 46 -4.80 0.28 8.97
CA PHE A 46 -5.14 0.21 7.55
C PHE A 46 -5.26 1.61 6.94
N GLN A 47 -5.18 1.68 5.61
CA GLN A 47 -5.39 2.88 4.82
C GLN A 47 -6.82 2.88 4.24
N PRO A 48 -7.67 3.88 4.57
CA PRO A 48 -9.00 3.98 4.00
C PRO A 48 -8.92 4.47 2.54
N GLU A 49 -9.53 3.70 1.63
CA GLU A 49 -9.65 3.98 0.20
C GLU A 49 -11.13 3.91 -0.17
N GLY A 50 -11.84 5.04 -0.03
CA GLY A 50 -13.30 5.08 -0.20
C GLY A 50 -14.02 4.24 0.85
N GLN A 51 -14.63 3.11 0.44
CA GLN A 51 -15.29 2.15 1.34
C GLN A 51 -14.42 0.91 1.62
N ASN A 52 -13.20 0.91 1.10
CA ASN A 52 -12.28 -0.21 1.19
C ASN A 52 -11.12 0.13 2.13
N ALA A 53 -10.52 -0.90 2.71
CA ALA A 53 -9.33 -0.80 3.53
C ALA A 53 -8.16 -1.48 2.80
N ARG A 54 -7.10 -0.71 2.54
CA ARG A 54 -5.85 -1.16 1.96
C ARG A 54 -4.72 -1.19 2.99
N ASP A 55 -3.64 -1.90 2.66
CA ASP A 55 -2.44 -2.02 3.48
C ASP A 55 -2.75 -2.44 4.92
N VAL A 56 -3.58 -3.47 5.07
CA VAL A 56 -4.07 -3.94 6.37
C VAL A 56 -2.97 -4.70 7.10
N ARG A 57 -2.63 -4.24 8.31
CA ARG A 57 -1.56 -4.79 9.17
C ARG A 57 -1.98 -4.84 10.64
N LEU A 58 -1.47 -5.80 11.41
CA LEU A 58 -1.78 -5.91 12.85
C LEU A 58 -1.17 -4.75 13.64
N ALA A 59 -1.98 -4.09 14.48
CA ALA A 59 -1.55 -2.92 15.24
C ALA A 59 -0.48 -3.24 16.31
N ASN A 60 -0.37 -4.51 16.72
CA ASN A 60 0.64 -4.98 17.68
C ASN A 60 2.04 -5.19 17.06
N GLN A 61 2.20 -5.09 15.74
CA GLN A 61 3.51 -5.04 15.10
C GLN A 61 3.89 -3.58 14.89
N VAL A 62 4.70 -3.08 15.83
CA VAL A 62 5.20 -1.71 15.84
C VAL A 62 5.89 -1.40 14.51
N ALA A 63 5.31 -0.43 13.78
CA ALA A 63 5.94 0.44 12.79
C ALA A 63 6.83 -0.20 11.70
N ALA A 64 6.23 -0.47 10.55
CA ALA A 64 6.92 -0.38 9.26
C ALA A 64 5.98 0.25 8.22
N ALA A 65 5.49 1.46 8.52
CA ALA A 65 4.88 2.33 7.51
C ALA A 65 5.75 3.58 7.36
N THR A 66 7.02 3.35 7.05
CA THR A 66 7.88 4.34 6.43
C THR A 66 7.98 3.99 4.94
N ALA A 67 7.61 4.96 4.11
CA ALA A 67 7.92 5.05 2.68
C ALA A 67 7.15 4.14 1.69
N GLN A 68 5.89 4.49 1.43
CA GLN A 68 5.42 4.61 0.03
C GLN A 68 5.28 6.08 -0.38
N ASP A 69 6.10 6.96 0.22
CA ASP A 69 6.46 8.25 -0.34
C ASP A 69 7.79 8.06 -1.10
N ASN A 70 7.74 7.45 -2.29
CA ASN A 70 8.77 7.67 -3.33
C ASN A 70 8.34 7.18 -4.73
N ARG A 71 7.04 7.17 -5.06
CA ARG A 71 6.57 6.74 -6.39
C ARG A 71 5.76 7.77 -7.16
N GLN A 72 5.95 9.06 -6.90
CA GLN A 72 5.45 10.11 -7.80
C GLN A 72 6.01 11.49 -7.45
N THR A 73 7.26 11.75 -7.84
CA THR A 73 7.64 13.09 -8.29
C THR A 73 8.30 12.98 -9.67
N THR A 74 7.45 13.19 -10.68
CA THR A 74 7.77 13.75 -11.99
C THR A 74 8.68 12.94 -12.93
N ALA A 75 8.04 12.38 -13.95
CA ALA A 75 8.65 12.26 -15.27
C ALA A 75 9.04 13.67 -15.77
N THR A 76 10.28 14.08 -15.53
CA THR A 76 10.88 15.23 -16.22
C THR A 76 11.96 14.72 -17.16
N ARG A 77 11.55 14.61 -18.43
CA ARG A 77 12.34 14.77 -19.66
C ARG A 77 13.69 14.04 -19.72
N ALA A 78 13.74 13.00 -20.54
CA ALA A 78 14.98 12.43 -21.04
C ALA A 78 16.00 13.52 -21.42
N PRO A 79 17.22 13.53 -20.86
CA PRO A 79 18.32 14.20 -21.52
C PRO A 79 18.71 13.32 -22.72
N SER A 80 18.37 13.78 -23.93
CA SER A 80 18.93 13.25 -25.16
C SER A 80 20.44 13.53 -25.19
N LEU A 81 21.22 12.68 -24.53
CA LEU A 81 22.67 12.57 -24.65
C LEU A 81 23.00 11.63 -25.81
N SER A 82 22.60 12.02 -27.02
CA SER A 82 23.19 11.46 -28.24
C SER A 82 24.38 12.31 -28.64
N HIS A 83 25.53 11.89 -28.13
CA HIS A 83 26.86 12.25 -28.56
C HIS A 83 26.95 12.29 -30.09
N ARG A 84 27.09 13.48 -30.67
CA ARG A 84 27.59 13.65 -32.04
C ARG A 84 28.99 14.26 -31.96
N ALA A 85 30.01 13.41 -31.99
CA ALA A 85 31.38 13.76 -32.39
C ALA A 85 31.89 12.56 -33.22
N PRO A 86 32.49 12.81 -34.39
CA PRO A 86 33.90 13.18 -34.38
C PRO A 86 34.22 14.39 -35.26
N SER A 87 35.06 15.27 -34.73
CA SER A 87 35.81 16.28 -35.48
C SER A 87 36.83 15.58 -36.37
N VAL A 88 36.75 15.79 -37.68
CA VAL A 88 37.82 15.46 -38.63
C VAL A 88 38.84 16.61 -38.64
N PRO A 89 40.13 16.38 -38.38
CA PRO A 89 41.16 17.37 -38.66
C PRO A 89 41.47 17.37 -40.16
N VAL A 90 41.39 18.53 -40.81
CA VAL A 90 41.94 18.74 -42.15
C VAL A 90 43.41 19.17 -42.01
N ALA A 91 44.27 18.49 -42.76
CA ALA A 91 45.70 18.80 -42.93
C ALA A 91 45.89 19.89 -43.99
#